data_AF-T1C601-F1
#
_entry.id   AF-T1C601-F1
#
_cell.length_a   1.000
_cell.length_b   1.000
_cell.length_c   1.000
_cell.angle_alpha   90.00
_cell.angle_beta   90.00
_cell.angle_gamma   90.00
#
_symmetry.space_group_name_H-M   'P 1'
#
loop_
_entity.id
_entity.type
_entity.pdbx_description
1 polymer ?
#
loop_
_entity_poly.entity_id
_entity_poly.type
_entity_poly.pdbx_seq_one_letter_code
_entity_poly.pdbx_strand_id
1 'polypeptide(L)'
;MVFAAAAALVFLALLFLYERFRVALAIMAAPLLAASAVFFGLWITGRALNITALMGLTMILGIVTEVGVFYFSELQLLRGEGVVFGEALIQAGANRLRPIAMTTLAAALALLPLALGIGQGSAMQQPLAIAIIAG
;
A
#
# COMPACT_ATOMS: atom_id res chain seq x y z
N MET A 1 -5.21 -18.20 -1.37
CA MET A 1 -6.03 -17.96 -2.58
C MET A 1 -6.52 -16.51 -2.67
N VAL A 2 -7.09 -15.93 -1.61
CA VAL A 2 -7.64 -14.55 -1.63
C VAL A 2 -6.61 -13.49 -2.05
N PHE A 3 -5.42 -13.48 -1.47
CA PHE A 3 -4.37 -12.51 -1.82
C PHE A 3 -3.95 -12.56 -3.30
N ALA A 4 -3.76 -13.77 -3.84
CA ALA A 4 -3.40 -13.95 -5.25
C ALA A 4 -4.52 -13.47 -6.18
N ALA A 5 -5.78 -13.72 -5.84
CA ALA A 5 -6.92 -13.22 -6.59
C ALA A 5 -7.01 -11.68 -6.55
N ALA A 6 -6.82 -11.08 -5.37
CA ALA A 6 -6.78 -9.63 -5.22
C ALA A 6 -5.65 -8.99 -6.03
N ALA A 7 -4.44 -9.56 -5.96
CA ALA A 7 -3.30 -9.10 -6.75
C ALA A 7 -3.57 -9.22 -8.27
N ALA A 8 -4.14 -10.34 -8.73
CA ALA A 8 -4.48 -10.51 -10.14
C ALA A 8 -5.53 -9.48 -10.61
N LEU A 9 -6.54 -9.21 -9.79
CA LEU A 9 -7.61 -8.26 -10.12
C LEU A 9 -7.08 -6.83 -10.16
N VAL A 10 -6.24 -6.43 -9.19
CA VAL A 10 -5.55 -5.14 -9.19
C VAL A 10 -4.64 -4.99 -10.41
N PHE A 11 -3.86 -6.02 -10.74
CA PHE A 11 -3.01 -5.99 -11.93
C PHE A 11 -3.82 -5.78 -13.21
N LEU A 12 -4.94 -6.50 -13.35
CA LEU A 12 -5.82 -6.39 -14.51
C LEU A 12 -6.48 -5.00 -14.57
N ALA A 13 -6.90 -4.44 -13.43
CA ALA A 13 -7.43 -3.09 -13.35
C ALA A 13 -6.38 -2.04 -13.75
N LEU A 14 -5.14 -2.15 -13.27
CA LEU A 14 -4.04 -1.26 -13.67
C LEU A 14 -3.71 -1.37 -15.16
N LEU A 15 -3.74 -2.60 -15.70
CA LEU A 15 -3.50 -2.84 -17.12
C LEU A 15 -4.59 -2.19 -17.99
N PHE A 16 -5.85 -2.31 -17.57
CA PHE A 16 -6.98 -1.66 -18.23
C PHE A 16 -6.93 -0.14 -18.11
N LEU A 17 -6.53 0.39 -16.95
CA LEU A 17 -6.47 1.82 -16.69
C LEU A 17 -5.38 2.54 -17.50
N TYR A 18 -4.19 1.94 -17.62
CA TYR A 18 -3.02 2.57 -18.24
C TYR A 18 -2.67 2.03 -19.63
N GLU A 19 -3.32 0.96 -20.08
CA GLU A 19 -3.08 0.26 -21.35
C GLU A 19 -1.61 -0.11 -21.61
N ARG A 20 -0.79 -0.14 -20.55
CA ARG A 20 0.67 -0.30 -20.63
C ARG A 20 1.16 -1.27 -19.56
N PHE A 21 1.59 -2.44 -20.01
CA PHE A 21 2.14 -3.50 -19.14
C PHE A 21 3.28 -3.02 -18.23
N ARG A 22 4.19 -2.19 -18.76
CA ARG A 22 5.34 -1.68 -18.00
C ARG A 22 4.92 -0.80 -16.81
N VAL A 23 3.85 -0.01 -16.99
CA VAL A 23 3.32 0.88 -15.95
C VAL A 23 2.63 0.07 -14.87
N ALA A 24 1.75 -0.86 -15.27
CA ALA A 24 1.06 -1.75 -14.33
C ALA A 24 2.06 -2.54 -13.47
N LEU A 25 3.13 -3.07 -14.08
CA LEU A 25 4.16 -3.81 -13.36
C LEU A 25 4.98 -2.93 -12.41
N ALA A 26 5.29 -1.69 -12.81
CA ALA A 26 5.99 -0.73 -11.95
C ALA A 26 5.17 -0.34 -10.72
N ILE A 27 3.87 -0.07 -10.89
CA ILE A 27 2.97 0.24 -9.77
C ILE A 27 2.79 -0.98 -8.87
N MET A 28 2.68 -2.19 -9.47
CA MET A 28 2.50 -3.43 -8.72
C MET A 28 3.73 -3.88 -7.93
N ALA A 29 4.93 -3.37 -8.25
CA ALA A 29 6.12 -3.65 -7.47
C ALA A 29 6.00 -3.13 -6.03
N ALA A 30 5.43 -1.93 -5.83
CA ALA A 30 5.29 -1.31 -4.52
C ALA A 30 4.46 -2.17 -3.51
N PRO A 31 3.23 -2.63 -3.82
CA PRO A 31 2.46 -3.48 -2.90
C PRO A 31 3.09 -4.86 -2.69
N LEU A 32 3.87 -5.39 -3.64
CA LEU A 32 4.63 -6.63 -3.43
C LEU A 32 5.77 -6.43 -2.41
N LEU A 33 6.45 -5.29 -2.44
CA LEU A 33 7.41 -4.93 -1.40
C LEU A 33 6.72 -4.72 -0.05
N ALA A 34 5.59 -4.00 -0.02
CA ALA A 34 4.82 -3.79 1.21
C ALA A 34 4.36 -5.12 1.83
N ALA A 35 3.92 -6.07 1.00
CA ALA A 35 3.57 -7.41 1.46
C ALA A 35 4.72 -8.08 2.21
N SER A 36 5.96 -7.97 1.72
CA SER A 36 7.14 -8.51 2.42
C SER A 36 7.39 -7.83 3.78
N ALA A 37 7.12 -6.53 3.89
CA ALA A 37 7.20 -5.78 5.15
C ALA A 37 6.13 -6.23 6.16
N VAL A 38 4.92 -6.57 5.69
CA VAL A 38 3.87 -7.17 6.54
C VAL A 38 4.32 -8.50 7.15
N PHE A 39 4.91 -9.39 6.34
CA PHE A 39 5.45 -10.67 6.84
C PHE A 39 6.51 -10.43 7.91
N PHE A 40 7.40 -9.46 7.67
CA PHE A 40 8.46 -9.10 8.62
C PHE A 40 7.90 -8.50 9.92
N GLY A 41 6.89 -7.64 9.84
CA GLY A 41 6.23 -7.03 11.00
C GLY A 41 5.54 -8.07 11.89
N LEU A 42 4.83 -9.03 11.28
CA LEU A 42 4.20 -10.14 12.00
C LEU A 42 5.24 -11.07 12.65
N TRP A 43 6.36 -11.30 11.97
CA TRP A 43 7.46 -12.11 12.50
C TRP A 43 8.09 -11.47 13.74
N ILE A 44 8.38 -10.16 13.72
CA ILE A 44 8.91 -9.42 14.87
C ILE A 44 7.95 -9.44 16.06
N THR A 45 6.64 -9.28 15.82
CA THR A 45 5.63 -9.29 16.89
C THR A 45 5.25 -10.71 17.35
N GLY A 46 5.85 -11.75 16.77
CA GLY A 46 5.57 -13.14 17.12
C GLY A 46 4.13 -13.57 16.82
N ARG A 47 3.45 -12.91 15.87
CA ARG A 47 2.05 -13.18 15.52
C ARG A 47 1.95 -14.09 14.31
N ALA A 48 1.09 -15.10 14.43
CA ALA A 48 0.84 -16.03 13.34
C ALA A 48 0.06 -15.37 12.21
N LEU A 49 0.30 -15.85 11.00
CA LEU A 49 -0.40 -15.43 9.79
C LEU A 49 -1.78 -16.09 9.76
N ASN A 50 -2.74 -15.44 10.41
CA ASN A 50 -4.12 -15.88 10.51
C ASN A 50 -5.03 -15.18 9.48
N ILE A 51 -6.34 -15.45 9.53
CA ILE A 51 -7.32 -14.86 8.61
C ILE A 51 -7.34 -13.33 8.73
N THR A 52 -7.18 -12.76 9.93
CA THR A 52 -7.18 -11.30 10.13
C THR A 52 -5.92 -10.63 9.59
N ALA A 53 -4.76 -11.28 9.71
CA ALA A 53 -3.53 -10.86 9.06
C ALA A 53 -3.63 -10.90 7.52
N LEU A 54 -4.27 -11.93 6.95
CA LEU A 54 -4.50 -12.02 5.50
C LEU A 54 -5.41 -10.89 4.99
N MET A 55 -6.43 -10.51 5.77
CA MET A 55 -7.28 -9.35 5.44
C MET A 55 -6.46 -8.05 5.44
N GLY A 56 -5.62 -7.83 6.46
CA GLY A 56 -4.72 -6.68 6.51
C GLY A 56 -3.74 -6.63 5.33
N LEU A 57 -3.14 -7.78 4.98
CA LEU A 57 -2.27 -7.91 3.80
C LEU A 57 -2.99 -7.52 2.50
N THR A 58 -4.24 -7.95 2.33
CA THR A 58 -5.03 -7.55 1.15
C THR A 58 -5.43 -6.08 1.15
N MET A 59 -5.70 -5.49 2.33
CA MET A 59 -5.97 -4.05 2.43
C MET A 59 -4.74 -3.23 2.05
N ILE A 60 -3.56 -3.61 2.55
CA ILE A 60 -2.29 -2.95 2.19
C ILE A 60 -2.02 -3.03 0.69
N LEU A 61 -2.30 -4.17 0.07
CA LEU A 61 -2.17 -4.29 -1.39
C LEU A 61 -3.00 -3.22 -2.12
N GLY A 62 -4.23 -2.94 -1.67
CA GLY A 62 -5.06 -1.87 -2.22
C GLY A 62 -4.53 -0.48 -1.92
N ILE A 63 -4.26 -0.18 -0.64
CA ILE A 63 -3.82 1.15 -0.18
C ILE A 63 -2.52 1.57 -0.87
N VAL A 64 -1.53 0.68 -0.92
CA VAL A 64 -0.23 0.97 -1.55
C VAL A 64 -0.38 1.11 -3.06
N THR A 65 -1.26 0.33 -3.69
CA THR A 65 -1.57 0.50 -5.12
C THR A 65 -2.19 1.86 -5.39
N GLU A 66 -3.15 2.30 -4.57
CA GLU A 66 -3.81 3.61 -4.70
C GLU A 66 -2.77 4.75 -4.65
N VAL A 67 -1.85 4.69 -3.69
CA VAL A 67 -0.73 5.64 -3.61
C VAL A 67 0.11 5.66 -4.89
N GLY A 68 0.44 4.48 -5.43
CA GLY A 68 1.17 4.36 -6.69
C GLY A 68 0.42 4.91 -7.91
N VAL A 69 -0.90 4.68 -7.98
CA VAL A 69 -1.80 5.20 -9.02
C VAL A 69 -1.85 6.73 -8.98
N PHE A 70 -1.98 7.33 -7.79
CA PHE A 70 -1.98 8.79 -7.65
C PHE A 70 -0.63 9.41 -8.02
N TYR A 71 0.47 8.78 -7.61
CA TYR A 71 1.82 9.22 -7.98
C TYR A 71 2.03 9.16 -9.50
N PHE A 72 1.67 8.05 -10.14
CA PHE A 72 1.83 7.89 -11.57
C PHE A 72 0.92 8.83 -12.38
N SER A 73 -0.30 9.07 -11.89
CA SER A 73 -1.23 10.04 -12.50
C SER A 73 -0.69 11.47 -12.45
N GLU A 74 -0.08 11.87 -11.32
CA GLU A 74 0.60 13.17 -11.19
C GLU A 74 1.79 13.28 -12.15
N LEU A 75 2.59 12.22 -12.26
CA LEU A 75 3.70 12.16 -13.20
C LEU A 75 3.22 12.33 -14.66
N GLN A 76 2.12 11.67 -15.04
CA GLN A 76 1.53 11.82 -16.37
C GLN A 76 1.02 13.24 -16.63
N LEU A 77 0.42 13.89 -15.63
CA LEU A 77 -0.05 15.27 -15.73
C LEU A 77 1.12 16.23 -16.00
N LEU A 78 2.18 16.17 -15.17
CA LEU A 78 3.39 17.00 -15.33
C LEU A 78 4.08 16.76 -16.67
N ARG A 79 4.08 15.51 -17.16
CA ARG A 79 4.59 15.20 -18.50
C ARG A 79 3.72 15.80 -19.61
N GLY A 80 2.41 15.88 -19.41
CA GLY A 80 1.48 16.56 -20.33
C GLY A 80 1.69 18.08 -20.38
N GLU A 81 2.18 18.66 -19.28
CA GLU A 81 2.55 20.07 -19.18
C GLU A 81 3.94 20.39 -19.76
N GLY A 82 4.66 19.38 -20.27
CA GLY A 82 5.96 19.54 -20.92
C GLY A 82 7.16 19.50 -19.98
N VAL A 83 6.97 19.14 -18.69
CA VAL A 83 8.07 18.99 -17.72
C VAL A 83 8.96 17.81 -18.12
N VAL A 84 10.28 17.99 -18.00
CA VAL A 84 11.27 16.95 -18.29
C VAL A 84 11.05 15.76 -17.35
N PHE A 85 11.15 14.53 -17.87
CA PHE A 85 10.80 13.31 -17.13
C PHE A 85 11.48 13.19 -15.75
N GLY A 86 12.76 13.55 -15.65
CA GLY A 86 13.50 13.50 -14.38
C GLY A 86 12.98 14.51 -13.35
N GLU A 87 12.62 15.72 -13.79
CA GLU A 87 12.04 16.75 -12.93
C GLU A 87 10.62 16.38 -12.53
N ALA A 88 9.83 15.86 -13.46
CA ALA A 88 8.46 15.41 -13.22
C ALA A 88 8.39 14.29 -12.16
N LEU A 89 9.38 13.38 -12.11
CA LEU A 89 9.49 12.35 -11.07
C LEU A 89 9.67 12.94 -9.68
N ILE A 90 10.57 13.92 -9.55
CA ILE A 90 10.86 14.59 -8.27
C ILE A 90 9.65 15.41 -7.84
N GLN A 91 9.06 16.18 -8.76
CA GLN A 91 7.94 17.06 -8.48
C GLN A 91 6.66 16.27 -8.13
N ALA A 92 6.36 15.19 -8.85
CA ALA A 92 5.26 14.29 -8.49
C ALA A 92 5.45 13.70 -7.08
N GLY A 93 6.70 13.38 -6.72
CA GLY A 93 7.07 12.90 -5.39
C GLY A 93 6.82 13.95 -4.32
N ALA A 94 7.32 15.16 -4.52
CA ALA A 94 7.14 16.27 -3.60
C ALA A 94 5.65 16.62 -3.38
N ASN A 95 4.86 16.65 -4.46
CA ASN A 95 3.43 16.96 -4.40
C ASN A 95 2.63 15.90 -3.63
N ARG A 96 3.00 14.62 -3.77
CA ARG A 96 2.29 13.49 -3.14
C ARG A 96 2.82 13.13 -1.76
N LEU A 97 4.05 13.52 -1.41
CA LEU A 97 4.67 13.20 -0.13
C LEU A 97 3.81 13.65 1.05
N ARG A 98 3.27 14.87 1.00
CA ARG A 98 2.43 15.42 2.07
C ARG A 98 1.11 14.65 2.23
N PRO A 99 0.32 14.39 1.16
CA PRO A 99 -0.84 13.50 1.22
C PRO A 99 -0.53 12.09 1.73
N ILE A 100 0.52 11.44 1.22
CA ILE A 100 0.90 10.07 1.59
C ILE A 100 1.31 10.01 3.08
N ALA A 101 2.09 10.98 3.54
CA ALA A 101 2.46 11.08 4.95
C ALA A 101 1.23 11.28 5.85
N MET A 102 0.27 12.10 5.42
CA MET A 102 -0.94 12.35 6.18
C MET A 102 -1.79 11.08 6.34
N THR A 103 -2.00 10.31 5.27
CA THR A 103 -2.81 9.08 5.32
C THR A 103 -2.11 7.98 6.10
N THR A 104 -0.80 7.79 5.89
CA THR A 104 0.00 6.79 6.62
C THR A 104 0.06 7.09 8.11
N LEU A 105 0.32 8.34 8.51
CA LEU A 105 0.33 8.73 9.93
C LEU A 105 -1.06 8.59 10.56
N ALA A 106 -2.12 8.98 9.87
CA ALA A 106 -3.48 8.82 10.38
C ALA A 106 -3.84 7.34 10.58
N ALA A 107 -3.52 6.48 9.61
CA ALA A 107 -3.74 5.04 9.73
C ALA A 107 -2.91 4.42 10.85
N ALA A 108 -1.63 4.78 10.96
CA ALA A 108 -0.74 4.30 12.00
C ALA A 108 -1.24 4.69 13.39
N LEU A 109 -1.61 5.95 13.61
CA LEU A 109 -2.12 6.43 14.90
C LEU A 109 -3.48 5.81 15.26
N ALA A 110 -4.37 5.63 14.28
CA ALA A 110 -5.67 5.00 14.50
C ALA A 110 -5.55 3.52 14.90
N LEU A 111 -4.58 2.80 14.32
CA LEU A 111 -4.37 1.37 14.56
C LEU A 111 -3.37 1.08 15.68
N LEU A 112 -2.61 2.08 16.13
CA LEU A 112 -1.64 1.95 17.22
C LEU A 112 -2.20 1.29 18.49
N PRO A 113 -3.36 1.70 19.06
CA PRO A 113 -3.89 1.07 20.27
C PRO A 113 -4.27 -0.41 20.04
N LEU A 114 -4.79 -0.75 18.86
CA LEU A 114 -5.13 -2.11 18.47
C LEU A 114 -3.87 -2.98 18.32
N ALA A 115 -2.82 -2.42 17.72
CA ALA A 115 -1.53 -3.09 17.57
C ALA A 115 -0.84 -3.35 18.93
N LEU A 116 -1.01 -2.44 19.89
CA LEU A 116 -0.56 -2.59 21.27
C LEU A 116 -1.44 -3.51 22.12
N GLY A 117 -2.58 -3.98 21.59
CA GLY A 117 -3.49 -4.88 22.30
C GLY A 117 -4.40 -4.18 23.31
N ILE A 118 -4.51 -2.86 23.25
CA ILE A 118 -5.31 -2.06 24.20
C ILE A 118 -6.77 -2.09 23.77
N GLY A 119 -7.62 -2.77 24.54
CA GLY A 119 -9.08 -2.83 24.33
C GLY A 119 -9.66 -4.25 24.28
N GLN A 120 -10.96 -4.39 24.49
CA GLN A 120 -11.63 -5.69 24.40
C GLN A 120 -11.70 -6.17 22.94
N GLY A 121 -11.36 -7.45 22.69
CA GLY A 121 -11.29 -8.01 21.34
C GLY A 121 -10.01 -7.69 20.56
N SER A 122 -9.06 -6.97 21.17
CA SER A 122 -7.81 -6.55 20.54
C SER A 122 -6.99 -7.73 20.02
N ALA A 123 -6.95 -8.86 20.73
CA ALA A 123 -6.21 -10.06 20.33
C ALA A 123 -6.60 -10.60 18.94
N MET A 124 -7.85 -10.41 18.52
CA MET A 124 -8.34 -10.86 17.21
C MET A 124 -7.98 -9.87 16.09
N GLN A 125 -8.01 -8.56 16.36
CA GLN A 125 -7.73 -7.50 15.40
C GLN A 125 -6.25 -7.06 15.36
N GLN A 126 -5.46 -7.45 16.36
CA GLN A 126 -4.06 -7.06 16.49
C GLN A 126 -3.19 -7.50 15.29
N PRO A 127 -3.32 -8.72 14.73
CA PRO A 127 -2.59 -9.10 13.52
C PRO A 127 -2.97 -8.27 12.28
N LEU A 128 -4.23 -7.80 12.20
CA LEU A 128 -4.68 -6.90 11.13
C LEU A 128 -4.04 -5.51 11.28
N ALA A 129 -4.04 -4.96 12.50
CA ALA A 129 -3.44 -3.66 12.79
C ALA A 129 -1.92 -3.67 12.53
N ILE A 130 -1.23 -4.72 12.97
CA ILE A 130 0.22 -4.88 12.73
C ILE A 130 0.50 -4.99 11.22
N ALA A 131 -0.32 -5.74 10.48
CA ALA A 131 -0.14 -5.87 9.04
C ALA A 131 -0.28 -4.52 8.32
N ILE A 132 -1.24 -3.68 8.72
CA ILE A 132 -1.42 -2.37 8.10
C ILE A 132 -0.34 -1.37 8.52
N ILE A 133 0.18 -1.44 9.75
CA ILE A 133 1.24 -0.54 10.21
C ILE A 133 2.61 -0.92 9.61
N ALA A 134 2.85 -2.21 9.42
CA ALA A 134 4.13 -2.71 8.89
C ALA A 134 4.25 -2.62 7.37
N GLY A 135 3.13 -2.63 6.65
CA GLY A 135 3.07 -2.55 5.18
C GLY A 135 3.12 -1.12 4.67
#